data_AF-A0A1R0Y2E2-F1
#
_entry.id   AF-A0A1R0Y2E2-F1
#
_cell.length_a   1.000
_cell.length_b   1.000
_cell.length_c   1.000
_cell.angle_alpha   90.00
_cell.angle_beta   90.00
_cell.angle_gamma   90.00
#
_symmetry.space_group_name_H-M   'P 1'
#
loop_
_entity.id
_entity.type
_entity.pdbx_description
1 polymer ?
#
loop_
_entity_poly.entity_id
_entity_poly.type
_entity_poly.pdbx_seq_one_letter_code
_entity_poly.pdbx_strand_id
1 'polypeptide(L)'
;MNKKWMIGSLALSIGLISVSGGAMAASPSAGSTEIKKVAVSAPGKEGPATINNLTVKSIIPLVVHARALYFYSNRGGNIFPIETFTYKAQEYRYLSSDLGTKTKLMNYIKKAYTHNAAAYYVQTQFLEHNGRMSQVNADVGNLLMYEKATARMLSKTATTAEFELTVPYPEAQGSSESVYVKLKKVEGYWRIDMSPDILF
;
A
#
# COMPACT_ATOMS: atom_id res chain seq x y z
N MET A 1 -17.06 -11.09 62.34
CA MET A 1 -16.87 -9.67 62.77
C MET A 1 -16.71 -8.83 61.52
N ASN A 2 -17.36 -7.71 61.23
CA ASN A 2 -18.47 -6.93 61.79
C ASN A 2 -19.05 -6.15 60.57
N LYS A 3 -20.33 -6.32 60.26
CA LYS A 3 -21.44 -5.34 60.42
C LYS A 3 -21.35 -4.11 59.48
N LYS A 4 -22.30 -4.00 58.53
CA LYS A 4 -23.53 -3.14 58.51
C LYS A 4 -23.19 -1.72 57.97
N TRP A 5 -23.96 -1.04 57.11
CA TRP A 5 -25.42 -0.81 57.08
C TRP A 5 -25.80 -0.13 55.72
N MET A 6 -26.89 -0.52 55.06
CA MET A 6 -28.22 0.14 54.98
C MET A 6 -28.28 1.44 54.14
N ILE A 7 -28.97 1.46 52.98
CA ILE A 7 -30.43 1.67 52.72
C ILE A 7 -30.87 3.15 52.81
N GLY A 8 -31.59 3.61 51.77
CA GLY A 8 -32.52 4.75 51.81
C GLY A 8 -32.42 5.60 50.54
N SER A 9 -33.22 5.36 49.49
CA SER A 9 -34.64 5.73 49.27
C SER A 9 -34.85 7.12 48.64
N LEU A 10 -35.48 7.07 47.45
CA LEU A 10 -36.39 8.01 46.77
C LEU A 10 -36.36 9.51 47.13
N ALA A 11 -36.18 10.33 46.10
CA ALA A 11 -37.02 11.52 45.90
C ALA A 11 -37.35 11.70 44.41
N LEU A 12 -38.65 11.65 44.12
CA LEU A 12 -39.30 12.05 42.89
C LEU A 12 -39.27 13.59 42.81
N SER A 13 -38.79 14.18 41.71
CA SER A 13 -39.20 15.53 41.36
C SER A 13 -39.23 15.70 39.84
N ILE A 14 -40.45 15.97 39.40
CA ILE A 14 -40.88 16.28 38.03
C ILE A 14 -40.29 17.63 37.63
N GLY A 15 -39.60 17.67 36.49
CA GLY A 15 -39.17 18.89 35.83
C GLY A 15 -39.39 18.75 34.33
N LEU A 16 -40.60 19.08 33.86
CA LEU A 16 -40.88 19.34 32.46
C LEU A 16 -40.25 20.68 32.09
N ILE A 17 -39.20 20.65 31.26
CA ILE A 17 -38.71 21.82 30.56
C ILE A 17 -38.64 21.45 29.07
N SER A 18 -39.63 21.95 28.33
CA SER A 18 -39.58 22.03 26.88
C SER A 18 -38.55 23.09 26.49
N VAL A 19 -37.42 22.67 25.91
CA VAL A 19 -36.56 23.54 25.12
C VAL A 19 -36.29 22.88 23.77
N SER A 20 -36.68 23.62 22.75
CA SER A 20 -36.37 23.46 21.34
C SER A 20 -34.87 23.32 21.05
N GLY A 21 -34.53 22.40 20.15
CA GLY A 21 -33.37 22.53 19.27
C GLY A 21 -32.11 21.78 19.70
N GLY A 22 -31.73 20.81 18.86
CA GLY A 22 -30.34 20.37 18.71
C GLY A 22 -29.97 19.06 19.40
N ALA A 23 -29.24 18.24 18.65
CA ALA A 23 -28.54 17.02 19.07
C ALA A 23 -29.41 15.77 19.30
N MET A 24 -29.71 15.07 18.20
CA MET A 24 -29.91 13.62 18.23
C MET A 24 -28.60 12.98 18.71
N ALA A 25 -28.59 12.48 19.94
CA ALA A 25 -27.54 11.62 20.46
C ALA A 25 -27.59 10.30 19.68
N ALA A 26 -26.61 10.08 18.79
CA ALA A 26 -26.38 8.78 18.18
C ALA A 26 -25.67 7.88 19.20
N SER A 27 -26.32 6.75 19.52
CA SER A 27 -25.72 5.60 20.19
C SER A 27 -24.36 5.25 19.58
N PRO A 28 -23.37 4.74 20.33
CA PRO A 28 -22.12 4.30 19.76
C PRO A 28 -22.42 3.08 18.88
N SER A 29 -22.44 3.30 17.55
CA SER A 29 -22.41 2.20 16.60
C SER A 29 -21.15 1.39 16.88
N ALA A 30 -21.38 0.12 17.21
CA ALA A 30 -20.36 -0.93 17.20
C ALA A 30 -19.51 -0.82 15.92
N GLY A 31 -18.21 -1.08 16.09
CA GLY A 31 -17.17 -0.86 15.10
C GLY A 31 -17.49 -1.47 13.74
N SER A 32 -17.70 -0.60 12.75
CA SER A 32 -17.49 -0.93 11.36
C SER A 32 -15.98 -0.83 11.09
N THR A 33 -15.37 -1.97 10.84
CA THR A 33 -14.01 -2.14 10.33
C THR A 33 -13.69 -1.11 9.24
N GLU A 34 -13.01 -0.03 9.62
CA GLU A 34 -12.40 0.89 8.67
C GLU A 34 -11.33 0.10 7.90
N ILE A 35 -11.66 -0.28 6.67
CA ILE A 35 -10.67 -0.65 5.67
C ILE A 35 -9.88 0.64 5.43
N LYS A 36 -8.75 0.81 6.13
CA LYS A 36 -7.83 1.94 5.92
C LYS A 36 -7.33 1.89 4.48
N LYS A 37 -8.05 2.62 3.64
CA LYS A 37 -7.89 2.76 2.20
C LYS A 37 -6.46 3.19 1.90
N VAL A 38 -5.86 2.61 0.86
CA VAL A 38 -4.66 3.21 0.29
C VAL A 38 -5.10 4.51 -0.37
N ALA A 39 -4.66 5.66 0.17
CA ALA A 39 -5.00 6.95 -0.41
C ALA A 39 -4.38 7.03 -1.82
N VAL A 40 -5.21 7.17 -2.85
CA VAL A 40 -4.74 7.54 -4.19
C VAL A 40 -4.10 8.91 -4.05
N SER A 41 -2.79 8.97 -4.22
CA SER A 41 -1.97 10.16 -4.03
C SER A 41 -1.35 10.50 -5.37
N ALA A 42 -1.03 11.78 -5.59
CA ALA A 42 -0.34 12.20 -6.80
C ALA A 42 0.97 11.40 -6.96
N PRO A 43 1.41 11.09 -8.20
CA PRO A 43 2.62 10.32 -8.44
C PRO A 43 3.83 10.87 -7.66
N GLY A 44 4.44 10.06 -6.82
CA GLY A 44 5.58 10.42 -5.96
C GLY A 44 5.21 10.91 -4.57
N LYS A 45 3.94 11.15 -4.32
CA LYS A 45 3.40 11.59 -3.01
C LYS A 45 2.67 10.47 -2.28
N GLU A 46 2.91 9.23 -2.68
CA GLU A 46 2.33 8.05 -2.07
C GLU A 46 2.70 7.96 -0.60
N GLY A 47 1.70 7.80 0.27
CA GLY A 47 1.93 7.40 1.66
C GLY A 47 2.25 5.91 1.77
N PRO A 48 2.73 5.42 2.93
CA PRO A 48 2.81 3.99 3.16
C PRO A 48 1.41 3.35 3.14
N ALA A 49 1.29 2.14 2.63
CA ALA A 49 0.07 1.37 2.73
C ALA A 49 -0.26 1.07 4.20
N THR A 50 -1.48 1.36 4.64
CA THR A 50 -1.88 1.19 6.05
C THR A 50 -2.90 0.07 6.26
N ILE A 51 -2.86 -0.96 5.41
CA ILE A 51 -3.77 -2.11 5.50
C ILE A 51 -3.34 -3.00 6.66
N ASN A 52 -4.07 -2.97 7.76
CA ASN A 52 -3.84 -3.82 8.93
C ASN A 52 -4.68 -5.11 8.91
N ASN A 53 -5.87 -5.06 8.30
CA ASN A 53 -6.77 -6.19 8.09
C ASN A 53 -6.88 -6.58 6.62
N LEU A 54 -6.19 -7.65 6.24
CA LEU A 54 -6.14 -8.13 4.85
C LEU A 54 -7.38 -8.96 4.51
N THR A 55 -8.08 -8.55 3.45
CA THR A 55 -9.24 -9.22 2.87
C THR A 55 -9.11 -9.28 1.35
N VAL A 56 -9.96 -10.07 0.69
CA VAL A 56 -10.07 -10.11 -0.78
C VAL A 56 -10.38 -8.72 -1.37
N LYS A 57 -11.09 -7.85 -0.64
CA LYS A 57 -11.39 -6.49 -1.11
C LYS A 57 -10.21 -5.52 -0.94
N SER A 58 -9.27 -5.79 -0.03
CA SER A 58 -8.14 -4.90 0.25
C SER A 58 -6.89 -5.22 -0.55
N ILE A 59 -6.75 -6.43 -1.10
CA ILE A 59 -5.54 -6.82 -1.86
C ILE A 59 -5.41 -6.04 -3.18
N ILE A 60 -6.49 -5.84 -3.93
CA ILE A 60 -6.44 -5.11 -5.21
C ILE A 60 -5.95 -3.66 -5.00
N PRO A 61 -6.52 -2.86 -4.06
CA PRO A 61 -5.98 -1.53 -3.75
C PRO A 61 -4.50 -1.52 -3.33
N LEU A 62 -4.05 -2.55 -2.60
CA LEU A 62 -2.64 -2.69 -2.22
C LEU A 62 -1.74 -2.88 -3.44
N VAL A 63 -2.12 -3.77 -4.33
CA VAL A 63 -1.35 -4.08 -5.55
C VAL A 63 -1.36 -2.91 -6.52
N VAL A 64 -2.50 -2.22 -6.69
CA VAL A 64 -2.57 -0.99 -7.50
C VAL A 64 -1.66 0.11 -6.93
N HIS A 65 -1.62 0.28 -5.62
CA HIS A 65 -0.68 1.20 -5.00
C HIS A 65 0.78 0.78 -5.20
N ALA A 66 1.08 -0.51 -5.03
CA ALA A 66 2.40 -1.07 -5.25
C ALA A 66 2.87 -0.90 -6.70
N ARG A 67 1.94 -0.98 -7.65
CA ARG A 67 2.15 -0.66 -9.07
C ARG A 67 2.51 0.80 -9.27
N ALA A 68 1.80 1.72 -8.64
CA ALA A 68 2.11 3.15 -8.73
C ALA A 68 3.54 3.45 -8.26
N LEU A 69 3.98 2.83 -7.15
CA LEU A 69 5.37 2.96 -6.68
C LEU A 69 6.38 2.39 -7.69
N TYR A 70 6.09 1.24 -8.30
CA TYR A 70 6.94 0.63 -9.32
C TYR A 70 7.11 1.57 -10.53
N PHE A 71 6.01 2.02 -11.14
CA PHE A 71 6.08 2.90 -12.32
C PHE A 71 6.69 4.26 -11.98
N TYR A 72 6.45 4.82 -10.80
CA TYR A 72 7.11 6.04 -10.37
C TYR A 72 8.62 5.87 -10.22
N SER A 73 9.08 4.74 -9.65
CA SER A 73 10.51 4.46 -9.56
C SER A 73 11.14 4.26 -10.94
N ASN A 74 10.47 3.51 -11.82
CA ASN A 74 10.97 3.19 -13.16
C ASN A 74 10.90 4.34 -14.14
N ARG A 75 10.08 5.37 -13.93
CA ARG A 75 10.18 6.60 -14.74
C ARG A 75 11.29 7.56 -14.25
N GLY A 76 12.04 7.18 -13.21
CA GLY A 76 13.08 8.01 -12.63
C GLY A 76 12.61 8.97 -11.53
N GLY A 77 11.36 8.85 -11.06
CA GLY A 77 10.77 9.67 -10.00
C GLY A 77 10.07 10.94 -10.50
N ASN A 78 10.39 12.10 -9.93
CA ASN A 78 9.84 13.38 -10.37
C ASN A 78 10.24 13.70 -11.81
N ILE A 79 9.47 14.55 -12.49
CA ILE A 79 9.85 15.05 -13.81
C ILE A 79 11.04 15.98 -13.62
N PHE A 80 12.17 15.65 -14.24
CA PHE A 80 13.38 16.45 -14.26
C PHE A 80 14.13 16.23 -15.58
N PRO A 81 15.07 17.11 -15.98
CA PRO A 81 15.90 16.88 -17.15
C PRO A 81 16.68 15.57 -16.98
N ILE A 82 16.39 14.59 -17.85
CA ILE A 82 17.00 13.27 -17.76
C ILE A 82 18.49 13.39 -18.05
N GLU A 83 19.31 13.09 -17.06
CA GLU A 83 20.76 13.01 -17.19
C GLU A 83 21.13 11.54 -17.40
N THR A 84 21.83 11.26 -18.50
CA THR A 84 22.23 9.90 -18.90
C THR A 84 23.74 9.72 -18.88
N PHE A 85 24.17 8.47 -18.83
CA PHE A 85 25.57 8.07 -19.02
C PHE A 85 25.65 6.66 -19.61
N THR A 86 26.77 6.34 -20.24
CA THR A 86 27.03 4.99 -20.76
C THR A 86 27.89 4.20 -19.78
N TYR A 87 27.46 3.00 -19.44
CA TYR A 87 28.22 2.06 -18.63
C TYR A 87 28.06 0.65 -19.19
N LYS A 88 29.18 -0.04 -19.43
CA LYS A 88 29.21 -1.39 -20.04
C LYS A 88 28.36 -1.50 -21.32
N ALA A 89 28.50 -0.53 -22.22
CA ALA A 89 27.74 -0.43 -23.48
C ALA A 89 26.22 -0.28 -23.35
N GLN A 90 25.70 -0.02 -22.15
CA GLN A 90 24.29 0.27 -21.90
C GLN A 90 24.13 1.73 -21.47
N GLU A 91 23.09 2.39 -21.99
CA GLU A 91 22.72 3.73 -21.52
C GLU A 91 21.90 3.62 -20.23
N TYR A 92 22.32 4.39 -19.23
CA TYR A 92 21.66 4.56 -17.94
C TYR A 92 21.13 5.99 -17.82
N ARG A 93 20.06 6.16 -17.04
CA ARG A 93 19.56 7.45 -16.58
C ARG A 93 19.63 7.53 -15.06
N TYR A 94 20.03 8.68 -14.52
CA TYR A 94 19.95 8.93 -13.08
C TYR A 94 18.49 9.03 -12.62
N LEU A 95 18.24 8.75 -11.35
CA LEU A 95 16.97 9.06 -10.71
C LEU A 95 16.95 10.52 -10.23
N SER A 96 15.75 11.09 -10.16
CA SER A 96 15.46 12.38 -9.54
C SER A 96 15.84 12.41 -8.05
N SER A 97 16.00 13.61 -7.49
CA SER A 97 16.56 13.81 -6.15
C SER A 97 15.74 13.21 -5.01
N ASP A 98 14.45 12.95 -5.20
CA ASP A 98 13.57 12.28 -4.25
C ASP A 98 13.78 10.77 -4.19
N LEU A 99 14.36 10.15 -5.22
CA LEU A 99 14.76 8.74 -5.26
C LEU A 99 16.27 8.53 -5.38
N GLY A 100 17.04 9.59 -5.64
CA GLY A 100 18.41 9.55 -6.15
C GLY A 100 19.48 8.95 -5.24
N THR A 101 19.13 8.43 -4.06
CA THR A 101 20.05 7.69 -3.19
C THR A 101 19.43 6.35 -2.83
N LYS A 102 20.26 5.34 -2.56
CA LYS A 102 19.80 4.00 -2.20
C LYS A 102 18.77 4.03 -1.07
N THR A 103 19.05 4.80 -0.01
CA THR A 103 18.15 4.96 1.14
C THR A 103 16.79 5.55 0.75
N LYS A 104 16.79 6.61 -0.06
CA LYS A 104 15.54 7.25 -0.52
C LYS A 104 14.69 6.30 -1.35
N LEU A 105 15.31 5.63 -2.32
CA LEU A 105 14.63 4.65 -3.17
C LEU A 105 14.10 3.47 -2.34
N MET A 106 14.92 2.89 -1.45
CA MET A 106 14.48 1.80 -0.57
C MET A 106 13.28 2.23 0.29
N ASN A 107 13.32 3.41 0.90
CA ASN A 107 12.22 3.92 1.72
C ASN A 107 10.96 4.17 0.90
N TYR A 108 11.11 4.63 -0.34
CA TYR A 108 9.99 4.82 -1.26
C TYR A 108 9.31 3.48 -1.60
N ILE A 109 10.07 2.46 -1.95
CA ILE A 109 9.52 1.13 -2.28
C ILE A 109 8.92 0.46 -1.03
N LYS A 110 9.52 0.59 0.15
CA LYS A 110 8.98 0.03 1.42
C LYS A 110 7.58 0.53 1.82
N LYS A 111 7.03 1.54 1.12
CA LYS A 111 5.64 1.99 1.32
C LYS A 111 4.63 0.87 1.07
N ALA A 112 4.89 -0.05 0.14
CA ALA A 112 4.01 -1.19 -0.13
C ALA A 112 4.68 -2.56 0.05
N TYR A 113 6.02 -2.62 0.05
CA TYR A 113 6.79 -3.86 0.01
C TYR A 113 7.50 -4.14 1.33
N THR A 114 7.84 -5.41 1.57
CA THR A 114 8.72 -5.78 2.69
C THR A 114 10.13 -5.24 2.48
N HIS A 115 10.92 -5.19 3.56
CA HIS A 115 12.31 -4.75 3.47
C HIS A 115 13.12 -5.60 2.47
N ASN A 116 12.98 -6.93 2.54
CA ASN A 116 13.74 -7.84 1.68
C ASN A 116 13.33 -7.70 0.21
N ALA A 117 12.03 -7.60 -0.07
CA ALA A 117 11.54 -7.34 -1.42
C ALA A 117 12.07 -6.01 -1.99
N ALA A 118 12.03 -4.94 -1.20
CA ALA A 118 12.55 -3.64 -1.60
C ALA A 118 14.07 -3.64 -1.79
N ALA A 119 14.81 -4.31 -0.91
CA ALA A 119 16.26 -4.41 -1.00
C ALA A 119 16.70 -5.18 -2.25
N TYR A 120 16.05 -6.32 -2.51
CA TYR A 120 16.32 -7.13 -3.71
C TYR A 120 16.08 -6.30 -4.98
N TYR A 121 14.91 -5.68 -5.10
CA TYR A 121 14.57 -4.81 -6.23
C TYR A 121 15.59 -3.70 -6.48
N VAL A 122 15.95 -2.97 -5.43
CA VAL A 122 16.92 -1.86 -5.54
C VAL A 122 18.30 -2.37 -5.95
N GLN A 123 18.69 -3.56 -5.49
CA GLN A 123 19.97 -4.15 -5.80
C GLN A 123 20.04 -4.72 -7.22
N THR A 124 18.94 -5.24 -7.75
CA THR A 124 18.93 -5.90 -9.06
C THR A 124 18.55 -4.97 -10.21
N GLN A 125 17.69 -3.98 -9.96
CA GLN A 125 17.14 -3.12 -11.01
C GLN A 125 17.86 -1.77 -11.14
N PHE A 126 18.70 -1.41 -10.17
CA PHE A 126 19.35 -0.10 -10.13
C PHE A 126 20.87 -0.22 -9.92
N LEU A 127 21.58 0.76 -10.46
CA LEU A 127 23.02 0.93 -10.33
C LEU A 127 23.30 2.19 -9.51
N GLU A 128 24.16 2.09 -8.51
CA GLU A 128 24.73 3.26 -7.85
C GLU A 128 25.97 3.71 -8.63
N HIS A 129 25.94 4.96 -9.12
CA HIS A 129 27.03 5.56 -9.87
C HIS A 129 27.27 6.98 -9.33
N ASN A 130 28.50 7.27 -8.91
CA ASN A 130 28.87 8.54 -8.28
C ASN A 130 27.96 8.94 -7.09
N GLY A 131 27.56 7.96 -6.27
CA GLY A 131 26.66 8.17 -5.12
C GLY A 131 25.20 8.46 -5.48
N ARG A 132 24.84 8.36 -6.76
CA ARG A 132 23.47 8.56 -7.27
C ARG A 132 22.91 7.25 -7.78
N MET A 133 21.65 6.97 -7.47
CA MET A 133 20.94 5.84 -8.07
C MET A 133 20.64 6.14 -9.53
N SER A 134 20.78 5.11 -10.36
CA SER A 134 20.53 5.12 -11.79
C SER A 134 19.90 3.80 -12.21
N GLN A 135 19.34 3.77 -13.41
CA GLN A 135 18.71 2.59 -13.98
C GLN A 135 18.92 2.61 -15.50
N VAL A 136 18.73 1.46 -16.15
CA VAL A 136 18.76 1.40 -17.61
C VAL A 136 17.73 2.37 -18.20
N ASN A 137 18.12 3.10 -19.24
CA ASN A 137 17.23 4.00 -19.96
C ASN A 137 16.31 3.19 -20.89
N ALA A 138 15.28 2.56 -20.32
CA ALA A 138 14.31 1.75 -21.04
C ALA A 138 12.89 1.98 -20.50
N ASP A 139 11.90 1.60 -21.30
CA ASP A 139 10.51 1.46 -20.88
C ASP A 139 10.29 0.07 -20.31
N VAL A 140 9.59 -0.02 -19.18
CA VAL A 140 9.33 -1.28 -18.46
C VAL A 140 7.91 -1.33 -17.94
N GLY A 141 7.45 -2.54 -17.64
CA GLY A 141 6.13 -2.81 -17.09
C GLY A 141 5.19 -3.51 -18.07
N ASN A 142 4.19 -4.20 -17.52
CA ASN A 142 3.12 -4.82 -18.30
C ASN A 142 1.87 -3.95 -18.45
N LEU A 143 1.04 -4.33 -19.43
CA LEU A 143 -0.24 -3.68 -19.77
C LEU A 143 -1.42 -4.19 -18.94
N LEU A 144 -1.21 -5.13 -18.02
CA LEU A 144 -2.29 -5.73 -17.22
C LEU A 144 -3.08 -4.67 -16.45
N MET A 145 -4.41 -4.79 -16.40
CA MET A 145 -5.31 -3.84 -15.75
C MET A 145 -5.60 -4.25 -14.30
N TYR A 146 -4.62 -4.07 -13.42
CA TYR A 146 -4.70 -4.44 -12.00
C TYR A 146 -5.90 -3.84 -11.26
N GLU A 147 -6.38 -2.67 -11.66
CA GLU A 147 -7.58 -2.02 -11.15
C GLU A 147 -8.88 -2.75 -11.51
N LYS A 148 -8.87 -3.59 -12.55
CA LYS A 148 -9.98 -4.46 -12.96
C LYS A 148 -9.79 -5.91 -12.54
N ALA A 149 -8.75 -6.21 -11.76
CA ALA A 149 -8.47 -7.58 -11.33
C ALA A 149 -9.58 -8.12 -10.41
N THR A 150 -9.73 -9.44 -10.41
CA THR A 150 -10.44 -10.16 -9.34
C THR A 150 -9.42 -10.92 -8.49
N ALA A 151 -9.76 -11.23 -7.24
CA ALA A 151 -8.84 -11.83 -6.30
C ALA A 151 -9.44 -13.08 -5.64
N ARG A 152 -8.60 -14.10 -5.48
CA ARG A 152 -8.87 -15.32 -4.72
C ARG A 152 -7.81 -15.47 -3.64
N MET A 153 -8.23 -15.65 -2.38
CA MET A 153 -7.31 -15.96 -1.30
C MET A 153 -6.96 -17.44 -1.36
N LEU A 154 -5.67 -17.76 -1.43
CA LEU A 154 -5.18 -19.14 -1.44
C LEU A 154 -4.87 -19.61 -0.02
N SER A 155 -4.19 -18.77 0.75
CA SER A 155 -3.83 -19.06 2.14
C SER A 155 -3.73 -17.77 2.95
N LYS A 156 -3.96 -17.86 4.27
CA LYS A 156 -3.77 -16.75 5.20
C LYS A 156 -3.49 -17.26 6.61
N THR A 157 -2.46 -16.72 7.22
CA THR A 157 -2.13 -16.86 8.64
C THR A 157 -2.20 -15.49 9.34
N ALA A 158 -1.75 -15.42 10.59
CA ALA A 158 -1.63 -14.15 11.31
C ALA A 158 -0.57 -13.20 10.69
N THR A 159 0.45 -13.74 10.02
CA THR A 159 1.63 -12.99 9.55
C THR A 159 1.94 -13.16 8.07
N THR A 160 1.33 -14.12 7.38
CA THR A 160 1.53 -14.38 5.94
C THR A 160 0.21 -14.56 5.23
N ALA A 161 0.16 -14.25 3.93
CA ALA A 161 -0.99 -14.54 3.08
C ALA A 161 -0.57 -14.69 1.63
N GLU A 162 -1.34 -15.46 0.88
CA GLU A 162 -1.14 -15.68 -0.55
C GLU A 162 -2.46 -15.50 -1.30
N PHE A 163 -2.39 -14.78 -2.40
CA PHE A 163 -3.51 -14.51 -3.29
C PHE A 163 -3.15 -14.88 -4.72
N GLU A 164 -4.16 -15.28 -5.46
CA GLU A 164 -4.14 -15.31 -6.91
C GLU A 164 -5.06 -14.21 -7.42
N LEU A 165 -4.55 -13.41 -8.35
CA LEU A 165 -5.29 -12.37 -9.02
C LEU A 165 -5.54 -12.79 -10.46
N THR A 166 -6.78 -12.66 -10.92
CA THR A 166 -7.08 -12.75 -12.35
C THR A 166 -7.13 -11.34 -12.91
N VAL A 167 -6.13 -10.97 -13.72
CA VAL A 167 -5.91 -9.61 -14.20
C VAL A 167 -6.14 -9.54 -15.70
N PRO A 168 -7.12 -8.76 -16.19
CA PRO A 168 -7.38 -8.65 -17.62
C PRO A 168 -6.35 -7.76 -18.31
N TYR A 169 -6.16 -7.98 -19.61
CA TYR A 169 -5.55 -7.00 -20.51
C TYR A 169 -6.56 -5.90 -20.91
N PRO A 170 -6.11 -4.77 -21.46
CA PRO A 170 -6.97 -3.84 -22.18
C PRO A 170 -7.79 -4.57 -23.25
N GLU A 171 -8.99 -4.04 -23.53
CA GLU A 171 -9.87 -4.63 -24.55
C GLU A 171 -9.13 -4.83 -25.88
N ALA A 172 -9.40 -5.95 -26.55
CA ALA A 172 -8.74 -6.41 -27.78
C ALA A 172 -7.29 -6.95 -27.65
N GLN A 173 -6.70 -7.05 -26.44
CA GLN A 173 -5.33 -7.57 -26.27
C GLN A 173 -5.20 -8.99 -25.69
N GLY A 174 -6.31 -9.67 -25.40
CA GLY A 174 -6.29 -11.10 -25.04
C GLY A 174 -7.08 -11.46 -23.78
N SER A 175 -6.91 -12.70 -23.32
CA SER A 175 -7.51 -13.24 -22.09
C SER A 175 -6.76 -12.79 -20.84
N SER A 176 -7.44 -12.78 -19.69
CA SER A 176 -6.83 -12.45 -18.40
C SER A 176 -5.67 -13.37 -18.01
N GLU A 177 -4.72 -12.85 -17.25
CA GLU A 177 -3.60 -13.59 -16.67
C GLU A 177 -3.81 -13.88 -15.18
N SER A 178 -3.19 -14.96 -14.69
CA SER A 178 -3.16 -15.30 -13.27
C SER A 178 -1.85 -14.82 -12.63
N VAL A 179 -1.95 -13.90 -11.68
CA VAL A 179 -0.81 -13.30 -10.97
C VAL A 179 -0.85 -13.74 -9.49
N TYR A 180 0.23 -14.35 -9.03
CA TYR A 180 0.35 -14.80 -7.64
C TYR A 180 1.03 -13.72 -6.78
N VAL A 181 0.43 -13.39 -5.65
CA VAL A 181 0.91 -12.34 -4.74
C VAL A 181 1.11 -12.91 -3.33
N LYS A 182 2.34 -12.85 -2.84
CA LYS A 182 2.73 -13.21 -1.48
C LYS A 182 2.82 -11.98 -0.61
N LEU A 183 2.30 -12.07 0.61
CA LEU A 183 2.27 -10.97 1.57
C LEU A 183 2.79 -11.39 2.92
N LYS A 184 3.35 -10.40 3.62
CA LYS A 184 3.78 -10.53 5.02
C LYS A 184 3.28 -9.35 5.84
N LYS A 185 2.96 -9.61 7.11
CA LYS A 185 2.61 -8.58 8.08
C LYS A 185 3.89 -8.04 8.72
N VAL A 186 4.13 -6.73 8.55
CA VAL A 186 5.29 -6.00 9.07
C VAL A 186 4.77 -4.83 9.89
N GLU A 187 5.15 -4.75 11.17
CA GLU A 187 4.76 -3.65 12.07
C GLU A 187 3.23 -3.39 12.11
N GLY A 188 2.45 -4.48 12.06
CA GLY A 188 0.98 -4.41 12.10
C GLY A 188 0.30 -4.18 10.76
N TYR A 189 1.04 -3.93 9.68
CA TYR A 189 0.51 -3.68 8.34
C TYR A 189 0.95 -4.74 7.33
N TRP A 190 0.09 -5.04 6.36
CA TRP A 190 0.37 -5.97 5.29
C TRP A 190 1.21 -5.31 4.20
N ARG A 191 2.22 -6.03 3.72
CA ARG A 191 3.17 -5.63 2.68
C ARG A 191 3.32 -6.76 1.67
N ILE A 192 3.59 -6.41 0.42
CA ILE A 192 3.94 -7.37 -0.63
C ILE A 192 5.35 -7.91 -0.35
N ASP A 193 5.48 -9.23 -0.29
CA ASP A 193 6.72 -9.95 0.01
C ASP A 193 7.31 -10.58 -1.26
N MET A 194 7.32 -9.80 -2.33
CA MET A 194 7.85 -10.15 -3.65
C MET A 194 8.47 -8.92 -4.26
N SER A 195 9.50 -9.10 -5.09
CA SER A 195 10.10 -7.98 -5.80
C SER A 195 9.10 -7.35 -6.79
N PRO A 196 9.03 -6.01 -6.91
CA PRO A 196 8.13 -5.30 -7.83
C PRO A 196 8.21 -5.76 -9.29
N ASP A 197 9.41 -6.01 -9.81
CA ASP A 197 9.69 -6.45 -11.20
C ASP A 197 9.16 -7.86 -11.52
N ILE A 198 8.79 -8.65 -10.50
CA ILE A 198 8.14 -9.94 -10.69
C ILE A 198 6.63 -9.75 -10.98
N LEU A 199 6.05 -8.64 -10.52
CA LEU A 199 4.61 -8.35 -10.67
C LEU A 199 4.32 -7.46 -11.88
N PHE A 200 5.23 -6.55 -12.23
CA PHE A 200 4.98 -5.49 -13.20
C PHE A 200 6.02 -5.48 -14.30
#